data_AF-A0A7C3JU87-F1
#
_entry.id   AF-A0A7C3JU87-F1
#
_cell.length_a   1.000
_cell.length_b   1.000
_cell.length_c   1.000
_cell.angle_alpha   90.00
_cell.angle_beta   90.00
_cell.angle_gamma   90.00
#
_symmetry.space_group_name_H-M   'P 1'
#
loop_
_entity.id
_entity.type
_entity.pdbx_description
1 polymer ?
#
loop_
_entity_poly.entity_id
_entity_poly.type
_entity_poly.pdbx_seq_one_letter_code
_entity_poly.pdbx_strand_id
1 'polypeptide(L)' 'VYLRGYCPCALCQGHGATRRFTSVPDAKLAGIAAVGNYAIEFRWHDGHSTGIYSYDYLRALCPCPACAPRQTEA' A
#
# COMPACT_ATOMS: atom_id res chain seq x y z
N VAL A 1 -1.35 -7.84 -6.80
CA VAL A 1 -0.87 -6.78 -7.73
C VAL A 1 -1.16 -5.36 -7.23
N TYR A 2 -2.42 -4.99 -6.91
CA TYR A 2 -2.78 -3.60 -6.54
C TYR A 2 -1.96 -3.02 -5.36
N LEU A 3 -1.89 -3.73 -4.23
CA LEU A 3 -1.09 -3.29 -3.06
C LEU A 3 0.40 -3.14 -3.39
N ARG A 4 0.96 -4.07 -4.18
CA ARG A 4 2.36 -4.01 -4.62
C ARG A 4 2.63 -2.79 -5.50
N GLY A 5 1.70 -2.45 -6.39
CA GLY A 5 1.83 -1.28 -7.25
C GLY A 5 1.76 0.04 -6.49
N TYR A 6 1.13 0.05 -5.32
CA TYR A 6 1.11 1.19 -4.38
C TYR A 6 2.08 1.01 -3.20
N CYS A 7 3.19 0.29 -3.40
CA CYS A 7 4.19 0.08 -2.35
C CYS A 7 4.69 1.42 -1.76
N PRO A 8 4.61 1.64 -0.43
CA PRO A 8 5.07 2.86 0.25
C PRO A 8 6.57 3.12 0.25
N CYS A 9 7.39 2.14 -0.11
CA CYS A 9 8.81 2.23 0.17
C CYS A 9 9.49 3.31 -0.68
N ALA A 10 10.58 3.86 -0.16
CA ALA A 10 11.34 4.91 -0.86
C ALA A 10 11.87 4.45 -2.22
N LEU A 11 12.13 3.15 -2.42
CA LEU A 11 12.54 2.61 -3.72
C LEU A 11 11.43 2.70 -4.78
N CYS A 12 10.16 2.61 -4.37
CA CYS A 12 9.02 2.70 -5.28
C CYS A 12 8.52 4.13 -5.46
N GLN A 13 8.45 4.91 -4.39
CA GLN A 13 7.80 6.24 -4.39
C GLN A 13 8.77 7.42 -4.34
N GLY A 14 10.05 7.17 -3.99
CA GLY A 14 11.00 8.22 -3.64
C GLY A 14 10.68 8.87 -2.29
N HIS A 15 11.14 10.10 -2.12
CA HIS A 15 10.96 10.90 -0.89
C HIS A 15 9.80 11.92 -0.99
N GLY A 16 9.02 11.90 -2.08
CA GLY A 16 7.90 12.82 -2.29
C GLY A 16 6.65 12.41 -1.51
N ALA A 17 5.77 13.38 -1.26
CA ALA A 17 4.49 13.13 -0.59
C ALA A 17 3.48 12.38 -1.48
N THR A 18 3.61 12.51 -2.80
CA THR A 18 2.67 11.92 -3.77
C THR A 18 3.03 10.48 -4.06
N ARG A 19 2.05 9.59 -3.87
CA ARG A 19 2.18 8.17 -4.22
C ARG A 19 1.63 7.91 -5.62
N ARG A 20 2.34 7.11 -6.41
CA ARG A 20 1.97 6.72 -7.77
C ARG A 20 1.84 5.20 -7.85
N PHE A 21 0.93 4.75 -8.70
CA PHE A 21 0.82 3.34 -9.04
C PHE A 21 1.96 2.95 -9.98
N THR A 22 2.63 1.85 -9.67
CA THR A 22 3.62 1.21 -10.54
C THR A 22 3.11 -0.16 -10.96
N SER A 23 3.07 -0.43 -12.26
CA SER A 23 2.68 -1.74 -12.76
C SER A 23 3.76 -2.78 -12.45
N VAL A 24 3.41 -3.82 -11.69
CA VAL A 24 4.29 -4.93 -11.34
C VAL A 24 3.58 -6.25 -11.68
N PRO A 25 3.79 -6.79 -12.90
CA PRO A 25 3.01 -7.93 -13.39
C PRO A 25 3.18 -9.20 -12.55
N ASP A 26 4.38 -9.46 -12.03
CA ASP A 26 4.70 -10.66 -11.23
C ASP A 26 4.64 -10.42 -9.71
N ALA A 27 3.69 -9.60 -9.26
CA ALA A 27 3.51 -9.28 -7.84
C ALA A 27 3.02 -10.50 -7.03
N LYS A 28 3.95 -11.38 -6.63
CA LYS A 28 3.72 -12.54 -5.75
C LYS A 28 4.06 -12.20 -4.31
N LEU A 29 3.11 -12.45 -3.42
CA LEU A 29 3.27 -12.22 -1.99
C LEU A 29 4.05 -13.37 -1.35
N ALA A 30 5.13 -13.03 -0.65
CA ALA A 30 5.99 -13.97 0.07
C ALA A 30 5.63 -14.05 1.57
N GLY A 31 5.06 -12.98 2.14
CA GLY A 31 4.67 -12.97 3.54
C GLY A 31 4.01 -11.68 3.99
N ILE A 32 3.42 -11.74 5.18
CA ILE A 32 2.73 -10.62 5.82
C ILE A 32 3.16 -10.60 7.29
N ALA A 33 3.45 -9.42 7.82
CA ALA A 33 3.72 -9.21 9.24
C ALA A 33 3.01 -7.96 9.75
N ALA A 34 2.56 -8.00 11.00
CA ALA A 34 2.08 -6.80 11.68
C ALA A 34 3.28 -5.94 12.09
N VAL A 35 3.15 -4.63 11.93
CA VAL A 35 4.12 -3.64 12.42
C VAL A 35 3.47 -2.87 13.55
N GLY A 36 3.85 -3.25 14.77
CA GLY A 36 3.20 -2.75 15.99
C GLY A 36 1.68 -2.96 15.93
N ASN A 37 0.93 -1.92 16.27
CA ASN A 37 -0.53 -1.92 16.21
C ASN A 37 -1.10 -0.85 15.25
N TYR A 38 -0.34 -0.49 14.21
CA TYR A 38 -0.74 0.61 13.31
C TYR A 38 -0.58 0.31 11.82
N ALA A 39 0.11 -0.78 11.46
CA ALA A 39 0.45 -1.06 10.07
C ALA A 39 0.69 -2.54 9.79
N ILE A 40 0.73 -2.85 8.50
CA ILE A 40 1.09 -4.16 7.94
C ILE A 40 2.30 -3.99 7.03
N GLU A 41 3.28 -4.87 7.18
CA GLU A 41 4.38 -5.07 6.24
C GLU A 41 4.03 -6.21 5.28
N PHE A 42 4.21 -5.98 3.98
CA PHE A 42 4.10 -7.03 2.96
C PHE A 42 5.49 -7.32 2.39
N ARG A 43 5.83 -8.61 2.34
CA ARG A 43 7.04 -9.12 1.71
C ARG A 43 6.69 -9.71 0.36
N TRP A 44 7.43 -9.33 -0.66
CA TRP A 44 7.20 -9.72 -2.04
C TRP A 44 8.38 -10.55 -2.57
N HIS A 45 8.10 -11.47 -3.48
CA HIS A 45 9.15 -12.32 -4.08
C HIS A 45 10.16 -11.56 -4.94
N ASP A 46 9.84 -10.33 -5.36
CA ASP A 46 10.72 -9.43 -6.12
C ASP A 46 11.72 -8.65 -5.22
N GLY A 47 11.85 -9.06 -3.94
CA GLY A 47 12.76 -8.46 -2.97
C GLY A 47 12.18 -7.28 -2.18
N HIS A 48 10.99 -6.78 -2.51
CA HIS A 48 10.39 -5.68 -1.77
C HIS A 48 9.83 -6.15 -0.42
N SER A 49 10.39 -5.64 0.67
CA SER A 49 10.03 -6.02 2.04
C SER A 49 9.97 -4.84 3.02
N THR A 50 10.24 -3.62 2.55
CA THR A 50 10.33 -2.42 3.40
C THR A 50 9.09 -1.51 3.29
N GLY A 51 8.07 -1.93 2.54
CA GLY A 51 6.81 -1.20 2.42
C GLY A 51 5.94 -1.40 3.65
N ILE A 52 5.81 -0.36 4.49
CA ILE A 52 4.92 -0.35 5.66
C ILE A 52 3.62 0.36 5.32
N TYR A 53 2.52 -0.38 5.36
CA TYR A 53 1.19 0.11 5.02
C TYR A 53 0.42 0.37 6.30
N SER A 54 0.30 1.64 6.70
CA SER A 54 -0.57 1.99 7.83
C SER A 54 -2.01 1.59 7.56
N TYR A 55 -2.78 1.31 8.61
CA TYR A 55 -4.19 0.98 8.47
C TYR A 55 -4.99 2.10 7.77
N ASP A 56 -4.65 3.36 8.05
CA ASP A 56 -5.24 4.51 7.37
C ASP A 56 -4.91 4.51 5.88
N TYR A 57 -3.68 4.17 5.50
CA TYR A 57 -3.28 4.09 4.11
C TYR A 57 -3.97 2.93 3.38
N LEU A 58 -4.09 1.77 4.03
CA LEU A 58 -4.85 0.63 3.48
C LEU A 58 -6.31 0.98 3.25
N ARG A 59 -6.93 1.73 4.17
CA ARG A 59 -8.30 2.25 3.99
C ARG A 59 -8.37 3.26 2.85
N ALA A 60 -7.43 4.19 2.74
CA ALA A 60 -7.40 5.14 1.63
C ALA A 60 -7.23 4.47 0.25
N LEU A 61 -6.55 3.32 0.19
CA LEU A 61 -6.43 2.49 -1.02
C LEU A 61 -7.65 1.60 -1.27
N CYS A 62 -8.52 1.39 -0.28
CA CYS A 62 -9.62 0.44 -0.38
C CYS A 62 -10.76 1.05 -1.21
N PRO A 63 -11.19 0.41 -2.32
CA PRO A 63 -12.27 0.93 -3.16
C PRO A 63 -13.67 0.68 -2.59
N CYS A 64 -13.80 0.09 -1.40
CA CYS A 64 -15.10 -0.26 -0.87
C CYS A 64 -15.89 1.00 -0.45
N PRO A 65 -17.23 0.98 -0.52
CA PRO A 65 -18.05 2.14 -0.15
C PRO A 65 -17.83 2.65 1.27
N ALA A 66 -17.43 1.77 2.20
CA ALA A 66 -17.16 2.14 3.59
C ALA A 66 -15.83 2.92 3.76
N CYS A 67 -14.90 2.79 2.82
CA CYS A 67 -13.59 3.45 2.86
C CYS A 67 -13.44 4.57 1.83
N ALA A 68 -14.23 4.56 0.76
CA ALA A 68 -14.31 5.67 -0.17
C ALA A 68 -14.59 6.98 0.59
N PRO A 69 -13.90 8.08 0.27
CA PRO A 69 -14.19 9.36 0.90
C PRO A 69 -15.67 9.67 0.66
N ARG A 70 -16.43 9.85 1.75
CA ARG A 70 -17.82 10.31 1.66
C ARG A 70 -17.78 11.61 0.87
N GLN A 71 -18.39 11.62 -0.30
CA GLN A 71 -18.68 12.85 -1.02
C GLN A 71 -19.58 13.64 -0.08
N THR A 72 -19.05 14.64 0.63
CA THR A 72 -19.91 15.63 1.27
C THR A 72 -20.56 16.38 0.13
N GLU A 73 -21.83 16.07 -0.11
CA GLU A 73 -22.70 16.84 -1.00
C GLU A 73 -22.64 18.31 -0.55
N ALA A 74 -22.27 19.18 -1.49
CA ALA A 74 -22.30 20.64 -1.33
C ALA A 74 -23.70 21.17 -1.65
#